data_AF-A0AAW6H095-F1
#
_entry.id   AF-A0AAW6H095-F1
#
_cell.length_a   1.000
_cell.length_b   1.000
_cell.length_c   1.000
_cell.angle_alpha   90.00
_cell.angle_beta   90.00
_cell.angle_gamma   90.00
#
_symmetry.space_group_name_H-M   'P 1'
#
loop_
_entity.id
_entity.type
_entity.pdbx_description
1 polymer ?
#
loop_
_entity_poly.entity_id
_entity_poly.type
_entity_poly.pdbx_seq_one_letter_code
_entity_poly.pdbx_strand_id
1 'polypeptide(L)'
;YTGRSLSTFKRDFRKCSTLSPREWLIQRRLEAARELIRKGGRKVSEICFEVGFKNLSHFSKAYKATYGIPPTEDIQQEVSLT
;
A
#
# COMPACT_ATOMS: atom_id res chain seq x y z
N TYR A 1 -8.52 -13.75 -10.86
CA TYR A 1 -7.68 -14.79 -11.51
C TYR A 1 -7.62 -14.47 -13.00
N THR A 2 -6.45 -14.50 -13.66
CA THR A 2 -6.29 -13.98 -15.05
C THR A 2 -6.33 -15.06 -16.14
N GLY A 3 -6.50 -16.35 -15.78
CA GLY A 3 -6.53 -17.47 -16.74
C GLY A 3 -5.20 -17.79 -17.43
N ARG A 4 -4.09 -17.19 -17.01
CA ARG A 4 -2.76 -17.31 -17.63
C ARG A 4 -1.77 -17.99 -16.68
N SER A 5 -0.74 -18.61 -17.24
CA SER A 5 0.42 -19.07 -16.46
C SER A 5 1.11 -17.89 -15.75
N LEU A 6 1.80 -18.16 -14.64
CA LEU A 6 2.54 -17.14 -13.88
C LEU A 6 3.60 -16.43 -14.74
N SER A 7 4.30 -17.17 -15.60
CA SER A 7 5.33 -16.63 -16.50
C SER A 7 4.73 -15.72 -17.57
N THR A 8 3.61 -16.14 -18.18
CA THR A 8 2.88 -15.32 -19.16
C THR A 8 2.37 -14.03 -18.51
N PHE A 9 1.75 -14.13 -17.33
CA PHE A 9 1.28 -12.97 -16.59
C PHE A 9 2.41 -11.98 -16.27
N LYS A 10 3.55 -12.45 -15.76
CA LYS A 10 4.70 -11.58 -15.47
C LYS A 10 5.21 -10.87 -16.72
N ARG A 11 5.30 -11.57 -17.85
CA ARG A 11 5.76 -10.98 -19.13
C ARG A 11 4.79 -9.91 -19.62
N ASP A 12 3.50 -10.18 -19.58
CA ASP A 12 2.49 -9.21 -20.02
C ASP A 12 2.41 -8.02 -19.07
N PHE A 13 2.53 -8.25 -17.76
CA PHE A 13 2.53 -7.17 -16.77
C PHE A 13 3.65 -6.15 -17.00
N ARG A 14 4.84 -6.61 -17.42
CA ARG A 14 5.96 -5.73 -17.78
C ARG A 14 5.65 -4.77 -18.93
N LYS A 15 4.65 -5.07 -19.77
CA LYS A 15 4.22 -4.17 -20.85
C LYS A 15 3.44 -2.97 -20.33
N CYS A 16 2.83 -3.09 -19.14
CA CYS A 16 1.99 -2.05 -18.55
C CYS A 16 2.62 -1.38 -17.32
N SER A 17 3.68 -1.97 -16.75
CA SER A 17 4.39 -1.43 -15.60
C SER A 17 5.86 -1.81 -15.62
N THR A 18 6.72 -0.90 -15.18
CA THR A 18 8.15 -1.15 -14.95
C THR A 18 8.40 -1.95 -13.66
N LEU A 19 7.42 -2.03 -12.77
CA LEU A 19 7.48 -2.74 -11.51
C LEU A 19 7.15 -4.22 -11.70
N SER A 20 7.68 -5.08 -10.80
CA SER A 20 7.14 -6.44 -10.71
C SER A 20 5.69 -6.40 -10.23
N PRO A 21 4.86 -7.41 -10.58
CA PRO A 21 3.48 -7.46 -10.11
C PRO A 21 3.33 -7.37 -8.59
N ARG A 22 4.32 -7.89 -7.84
CA ARG A 22 4.34 -7.84 -6.38
C ARG A 22 4.58 -6.42 -5.87
N GLU A 23 5.57 -5.72 -6.43
CA GLU A 23 5.89 -4.34 -6.03
C GLU A 23 4.72 -3.40 -6.35
N TRP A 24 4.16 -3.53 -7.56
CA TRP A 24 2.99 -2.76 -7.96
C TRP A 24 1.80 -2.98 -7.01
N LEU A 25 1.53 -4.25 -6.64
CA LEU A 25 0.47 -4.56 -5.70
C LEU A 25 0.74 -3.97 -4.31
N ILE A 26 1.98 -4.04 -3.82
CA ILE A 26 2.36 -3.43 -2.54
C ILE A 26 2.12 -1.91 -2.60
N GLN A 27 2.54 -1.24 -3.67
CA GLN A 27 2.37 0.20 -3.82
C GLN A 27 0.89 0.60 -3.82
N ARG A 28 0.04 -0.11 -4.57
CA ARG A 28 -1.41 0.14 -4.59
C ARG A 28 -2.07 -0.06 -3.22
N ARG A 29 -1.62 -1.06 -2.45
CA ARG A 29 -2.13 -1.30 -1.08
C ARG A 29 -1.69 -0.22 -0.11
N LEU A 30 -0.44 0.25 -0.22
CA LEU A 30 0.09 1.33 0.62
C LEU A 30 -0.61 2.66 0.35
N GLU A 31 -0.95 2.93 -0.91
CA GLU A 31 -1.72 4.12 -1.30
C GLU A 31 -3.14 4.10 -0.69
N ALA A 32 -3.87 3.00 -0.85
CA ALA A 32 -5.17 2.83 -0.20
C ALA A 32 -5.07 2.93 1.34
N ALA A 33 -4.02 2.37 1.93
CA ALA A 33 -3.81 2.45 3.38
C ALA A 33 -3.58 3.89 3.83
N ARG A 34 -2.81 4.67 3.07
CA ARG A 34 -2.53 6.08 3.35
C ARG A 34 -3.79 6.93 3.31
N GLU A 35 -4.66 6.71 2.33
CA GLU A 35 -5.95 7.39 2.26
C GLU A 35 -6.80 7.12 3.50
N LEU A 36 -6.90 5.86 3.93
CA LEU A 36 -7.64 5.46 5.13
C LEU A 36 -7.02 6.01 6.42
N ILE A 37 -5.69 6.02 6.53
CA ILE A 37 -4.98 6.56 7.70
C ILE A 37 -5.22 8.06 7.80
N ARG A 38 -5.13 8.78 6.69
CA ARG A 38 -5.32 10.23 6.64
C ARG A 38 -6.75 10.65 6.93
N LYS A 39 -7.73 9.86 6.48
CA LYS A 39 -9.14 10.05 6.84
C LYS A 39 -9.39 9.92 8.34
N GLY A 40 -8.51 9.21 9.07
CA GLY A 40 -8.60 9.05 10.51
C GLY A 40 -9.75 8.15 10.97
N GLY A 41 -9.92 8.05 12.29
CA GLY A 41 -11.03 7.33 12.92
C GLY A 41 -10.92 5.80 12.95
N ARG A 42 -9.83 5.21 12.42
CA ARG A 42 -9.61 3.76 12.36
C ARG A 42 -8.21 3.39 12.83
N LYS A 43 -8.06 2.19 13.41
CA LYS A 43 -6.76 1.74 13.90
C LYS A 43 -5.88 1.30 12.73
N VAL A 44 -4.61 1.68 12.77
CA VAL A 44 -3.61 1.28 11.75
C VAL A 44 -3.54 -0.24 11.58
N SER A 45 -3.74 -1.01 12.66
CA SER A 45 -3.79 -2.47 12.60
C SER A 45 -4.96 -3.00 11.76
N GLU A 46 -6.13 -2.36 11.85
CA GLU A 46 -7.31 -2.74 11.06
C GLU A 46 -7.10 -2.42 9.58
N ILE A 47 -6.58 -1.20 9.30
CA ILE A 47 -6.27 -0.75 7.94
C ILE A 47 -5.26 -1.70 7.28
N CYS A 48 -4.23 -2.14 8.01
CA CYS A 48 -3.24 -3.10 7.52
C CYS A 48 -3.90 -4.38 6.97
N PHE A 49 -4.83 -4.98 7.71
CA PHE A 49 -5.49 -6.21 7.28
C PHE A 49 -6.50 -5.97 6.15
N GLU A 50 -7.22 -4.85 6.18
CA GLU A 50 -8.18 -4.48 5.14
C GLU A 50 -7.52 -4.26 3.78
N VAL A 51 -6.38 -3.56 3.73
CA VAL A 51 -5.62 -3.38 2.48
C VAL A 51 -4.86 -4.64 2.07
N GLY A 52 -5.04 -5.76 2.78
CA GLY A 52 -4.58 -7.08 2.40
C GLY A 52 -3.16 -7.43 2.82
N PHE A 53 -2.55 -6.67 3.73
CA PHE A 53 -1.31 -7.11 4.39
C PHE A 53 -1.65 -8.18 5.44
N LYS A 54 -0.81 -9.21 5.50
CA LYS A 54 -0.99 -10.31 6.46
C LYS A 54 -0.31 -10.05 7.80
N ASN A 55 0.60 -9.08 7.85
CA ASN A 55 1.38 -8.82 9.04
C ASN A 55 1.71 -7.33 9.17
N LEU A 56 1.63 -6.84 10.41
CA LEU A 56 1.80 -5.42 10.71
C LEU A 56 3.24 -4.96 10.55
N SER A 57 4.23 -5.79 10.90
CA SER A 57 5.64 -5.42 10.83
C SER A 57 6.12 -5.17 9.39
N HIS A 58 5.69 -5.99 8.43
CA HIS A 58 5.96 -5.82 7.00
C HIS A 58 5.20 -4.61 6.46
N PHE A 59 3.94 -4.41 6.87
CA PHE A 59 3.17 -3.23 6.52
C PHE A 59 3.90 -1.95 6.97
N SER A 60 4.23 -1.81 8.26
CA SER A 60 4.89 -0.63 8.79
C SER A 60 6.27 -0.38 8.16
N LYS A 61 7.06 -1.44 7.91
CA LYS A 61 8.35 -1.33 7.21
C LYS A 61 8.17 -0.84 5.77
N ALA A 62 7.24 -1.44 5.03
CA ALA A 62 6.97 -1.05 3.65
C ALA A 62 6.42 0.38 3.56
N TYR A 63 5.48 0.73 4.45
CA TYR A 63 4.89 2.06 4.53
C TYR A 63 5.95 3.13 4.80
N LYS A 64 6.80 2.95 5.82
CA LYS A 64 7.88 3.88 6.13
C LYS A 64 8.90 3.97 4.99
N ALA A 65 9.22 2.86 4.33
CA ALA A 65 10.12 2.87 3.18
C ALA A 65 9.55 3.66 1.99
N THR A 66 8.22 3.66 1.80
CA THR A 66 7.54 4.38 0.72
C THR A 66 7.27 5.86 1.03
N TYR A 67 6.90 6.19 2.27
CA TYR A 67 6.43 7.54 2.64
C TYR A 67 7.35 8.28 3.62
N GLY A 68 8.46 7.68 4.06
CA GLY A 68 9.44 8.26 4.98
C GLY A 68 9.02 8.25 6.46
N ILE A 69 7.71 8.22 6.73
CA ILE A 69 7.13 8.22 8.07
C ILE A 69 6.33 6.93 8.33
N PRO A 70 6.25 6.43 9.57
CA PRO A 70 5.42 5.30 9.92
C PRO A 70 3.93 5.65 9.82
N PRO A 71 3.06 4.63 9.61
CA PRO A 71 1.63 4.83 9.39
C PRO A 71 0.89 5.46 10.57
N THR A 72 1.43 5.35 11.79
CA THR A 72 0.86 5.99 12.99
C THR A 72 1.09 7.50 13.05
N GLU A 73 2.07 8.02 12.29
CA GLU A 73 2.44 9.44 12.26
C GLU A 73 1.89 10.16 11.01
N ASP A 74 1.40 9.44 9.99
CA ASP A 74 0.82 10.01 8.76
C ASP A 74 -0.70 10.29 8.88
N ILE A 75 -1.17 10.55 10.10
CA ILE A 75 -2.53 11.04 10.36
C ILE A 75 -2.54 12.51 9.93
N GLN A 76 -3.53 12.95 9.15
CA GLN A 76 -3.65 14.38 8.81
C GLN A 76 -3.67 15.22 10.10
N GLN A 77 -2.62 15.99 10.33
CA GLN A 77 -2.85 17.33 10.86
C GLN A 77 -3.55 18.09 9.75
N GLU A 78 -4.72 18.66 10.04
CA GLU A 78 -5.32 19.70 9.19
C GLU A 78 -4.23 20.71 8.88
N VAL A 79 -3.68 20.65 7.67
CA VAL A 79 -3.00 21.81 7.11
C VAL A 79 -4.14 22.75 6.77
N SER A 80 -4.47 23.62 7.72
CA SER A 80 -5.18 24.86 7.45
C SER A 80 -4.42 25.58 6.34
N LEU A 81 -4.94 25.49 5.12
CA LEU A 81 -4.57 26.44 4.07
C LEU A 81 -5.55 27.60 4.17
N THR A 82 -5.06 28.64 4.84
CA THR A 82 -5.48 30.03 4.74
C THR A 82 -5.51 30.50 3.29
#